data_AF-A0A124JXW5-F1
#
_entry.id   AF-A0A124JXW5-F1
#
_cell.length_a   1.000
_cell.length_b   1.000
_cell.length_c   1.000
_cell.angle_alpha   90.00
_cell.angle_beta   90.00
_cell.angle_gamma   90.00
#
_symmetry.space_group_name_H-M   'P 1'
#
loop_
_entity.id
_entity.type
_entity.pdbx_description
1 polymer ?
#
loop_
_entity_poly.entity_id
_entity_poly.type
_entity_poly.pdbx_seq_one_letter_code
_entity_poly.pdbx_strand_id
1 'polypeptide(L)'
;MAALLAVDRRAELFGVAVTIADLALFSLPDHDGDEVTIYQVWDVLERDWSFKLDRDDGEAEYAIGATARFNDGSVLHIAARADCCDGSGCRHCRGY
;
A
#
# COMPACT_ATOMS: atom_id res chain seq x y z
N MET A 1 1.37 15.75 -7.69
CA MET A 1 0.49 14.66 -8.18
C MET A 1 0.00 13.96 -6.94
N ALA A 2 -1.31 13.89 -6.70
CA ALA A 2 -1.86 13.25 -5.51
C ALA A 2 -1.65 11.73 -5.60
N ALA A 3 -1.26 11.09 -4.50
CA ALA A 3 -1.22 9.64 -4.42
C ALA A 3 -2.65 9.10 -4.63
N LEU A 4 -2.80 8.09 -5.49
CA LEU A 4 -4.05 7.40 -5.70
C LEU A 4 -4.16 6.29 -4.63
N LEU A 5 -5.06 6.49 -3.66
CA LEU A 5 -5.49 5.45 -2.74
C LEU A 5 -6.82 4.86 -3.24
N ALA A 6 -6.86 3.55 -3.48
CA ALA A 6 -8.05 2.87 -3.98
C ALA A 6 -8.27 1.52 -3.27
N VAL A 7 -9.47 1.32 -2.73
CA VAL A 7 -9.89 0.05 -2.11
C VAL A 7 -10.62 -0.81 -3.14
N ASP A 8 -10.13 -2.02 -3.41
CA ASP A 8 -10.85 -3.04 -4.18
C ASP A 8 -11.64 -3.96 -3.21
N ARG A 9 -12.96 -3.91 -3.35
CA ARG A 9 -13.95 -4.67 -2.55
C ARG A 9 -14.57 -5.83 -3.33
N ARG A 10 -14.03 -6.23 -4.48
CA ARG A 10 -14.63 -7.29 -5.32
C ARG A 10 -14.75 -8.65 -4.62
N ALA A 11 -13.98 -8.89 -3.57
CA ALA A 11 -14.11 -10.08 -2.73
C ALA A 11 -15.29 -10.02 -1.74
N GLU A 12 -15.93 -8.86 -1.53
CA GLU A 12 -17.08 -8.76 -0.64
C GLU A 12 -18.32 -9.43 -1.22
N LEU A 13 -18.87 -10.37 -0.43
CA LEU A 13 -20.07 -11.14 -0.80
C LEU A 13 -21.40 -10.42 -0.47
N PHE A 14 -21.40 -9.35 0.34
CA PHE A 14 -22.64 -8.81 0.93
C PHE A 14 -22.86 -7.29 0.83
N GLY A 15 -22.06 -6.58 0.03
CA GLY A 15 -22.41 -5.26 -0.51
C GLY A 15 -22.49 -4.05 0.43
N VAL A 16 -22.48 -4.22 1.76
CA VAL A 16 -22.25 -3.13 2.74
C VAL A 16 -21.60 -3.73 3.99
N ALA A 17 -20.31 -4.03 3.92
CA ALA A 17 -19.49 -4.10 5.12
C ALA A 17 -18.27 -3.18 4.91
N VAL A 18 -17.83 -2.54 5.98
CA VAL A 18 -16.54 -1.85 5.97
C VAL A 18 -15.49 -2.96 5.94
N THR A 19 -14.65 -3.01 4.89
CA THR A 19 -13.59 -4.00 4.77
C THR A 19 -12.39 -3.65 5.66
N ILE A 20 -11.48 -4.61 5.86
CA ILE A 20 -10.20 -4.34 6.52
C ILE A 20 -9.40 -3.30 5.72
N ALA A 21 -9.41 -3.37 4.38
CA ALA A 21 -8.78 -2.36 3.52
C ALA A 21 -9.37 -0.95 3.72
N ASP A 22 -10.69 -0.83 3.93
CA ASP A 22 -11.32 0.46 4.24
C ASP A 22 -10.85 1.04 5.59
N LEU A 23 -10.61 0.18 6.58
CA LEU A 23 -10.06 0.61 7.86
C LEU A 23 -8.58 0.96 7.77
N ALA A 24 -7.81 0.19 7.02
CA ALA A 24 -6.38 0.41 6.80
C ALA A 24 -6.10 1.71 6.05
N LEU A 25 -7.03 2.16 5.20
CA LEU A 25 -6.97 3.48 4.56
C LEU A 25 -6.84 4.61 5.59
N PHE A 26 -7.51 4.52 6.75
CA PHE A 26 -7.42 5.54 7.80
C PHE A 26 -6.11 5.52 8.59
N SER A 27 -5.33 4.44 8.50
CA SER A 27 -3.97 4.38 9.07
C SER A 27 -2.94 5.14 8.23
N LEU A 28 -3.33 5.65 7.06
CA LEU A 28 -2.49 6.35 6.08
C LEU A 28 -2.87 7.85 5.93
N PRO A 29 -3.05 8.62 7.04
CA PRO A 29 -3.71 9.93 7.02
C PRO A 29 -2.95 11.03 6.26
N ASP A 30 -1.62 10.94 6.19
CA ASP A 30 -0.76 11.94 5.53
C ASP A 30 -0.37 11.54 4.10
N HIS A 31 -0.94 10.46 3.58
CA HIS A 31 -0.57 9.93 2.26
C HIS A 31 -1.48 10.44 1.14
N ASP A 32 -2.53 11.19 1.47
CA ASP A 32 -3.28 12.02 0.52
C ASP A 32 -2.55 13.35 0.26
N GLY A 33 -1.43 13.31 -0.48
CA GLY A 33 -0.86 14.54 -1.06
C GLY A 33 0.65 14.62 -1.17
N ASP A 34 1.40 13.95 -0.29
CA ASP A 34 2.87 13.95 -0.30
C ASP A 34 3.45 12.61 -0.80
N GLU A 35 4.68 12.66 -1.32
CA GLU A 35 5.41 11.49 -1.84
C GLU A 35 5.68 10.45 -0.74
N VAL A 36 4.71 9.57 -0.47
CA VAL A 36 4.92 8.43 0.42
C VAL A 36 5.82 7.40 -0.24
N THR A 37 6.75 6.85 0.53
CA THR A 37 7.63 5.80 0.04
C THR A 37 6.98 4.44 0.23
N ILE A 38 7.26 3.49 -0.68
CA ILE A 38 6.79 2.10 -0.56
C ILE A 38 7.17 1.52 0.82
N TYR A 39 8.32 1.91 1.37
CA TYR A 39 8.77 1.46 2.69
C TYR A 39 7.94 2.02 3.84
N GLN A 40 7.58 3.31 3.80
CA GLN A 40 6.70 3.91 4.80
C GLN A 40 5.31 3.27 4.80
N VAL A 41 4.78 2.96 3.61
CA VAL A 41 3.51 2.23 3.47
C VAL A 41 3.58 0.88 4.17
N TRP A 42 4.60 0.07 3.87
CA TRP A 42 4.74 -1.24 4.49
C TRP A 42 5.01 -1.16 5.99
N ASP A 43 5.79 -0.20 6.47
CA ASP A 43 6.05 -0.03 7.91
C ASP A 43 4.76 0.26 8.68
N VAL A 44 3.90 1.14 8.17
CA VAL A 44 2.59 1.43 8.78
C VAL A 44 1.69 0.19 8.75
N LEU A 45 1.60 -0.50 7.62
CA LEU A 45 0.75 -1.68 7.48
C LEU A 45 1.24 -2.86 8.34
N GLU A 46 2.54 -3.08 8.43
CA GLU A 46 3.10 -4.14 9.28
C GLU A 46 2.94 -3.79 10.77
N ARG A 47 3.13 -2.53 11.15
CA ARG A 47 2.94 -2.07 12.54
C ARG A 47 1.49 -2.22 12.99
N ASP A 48 0.54 -1.77 12.18
CA ASP A 48 -0.87 -1.64 12.60
C ASP A 48 -1.75 -2.83 12.18
N TRP A 49 -1.37 -3.56 11.12
CA TRP A 49 -2.20 -4.59 10.48
C TRP A 49 -1.54 -5.96 10.29
N SER A 50 -0.37 -6.22 10.90
CA SER A 50 0.39 -7.49 10.75
C SER A 50 -0.43 -8.78 10.89
N PHE A 51 -1.48 -8.80 11.71
CA PHE A 51 -2.32 -9.98 11.95
C PHE A 51 -3.43 -10.18 10.91
N LYS A 52 -3.65 -9.21 10.04
CA LYS A 52 -4.66 -9.25 8.96
C LYS A 52 -4.05 -9.16 7.56
N LEU A 53 -2.83 -8.63 7.48
CA LEU A 53 -2.07 -8.49 6.25
C LEU A 53 -1.60 -9.86 5.76
N ASP A 54 -1.88 -10.15 4.50
CA ASP A 54 -1.23 -11.25 3.79
C ASP A 54 0.00 -10.69 3.08
N ARG A 55 1.16 -10.84 3.72
CA ARG A 55 2.41 -10.27 3.21
C ARG A 55 2.95 -11.04 2.01
N ASP A 56 2.68 -12.33 1.95
CA ASP A 56 3.16 -13.23 0.90
C ASP A 56 2.39 -13.00 -0.42
N ASP A 57 1.11 -12.63 -0.32
CA ASP A 57 0.27 -12.24 -1.47
C ASP A 57 0.26 -10.71 -1.76
N GLY A 58 1.00 -9.92 -0.99
CA GLY A 58 1.13 -8.48 -1.20
C GLY A 58 2.13 -8.15 -2.32
N GLU A 59 1.73 -7.32 -3.27
CA GLU A 59 2.59 -6.89 -4.39
C GLU A 59 3.11 -5.47 -4.19
N ALA A 60 4.37 -5.21 -4.54
CA ALA A 60 4.90 -3.86 -4.66
C ALA A 60 5.34 -3.63 -6.10
N GLU A 61 4.67 -2.71 -6.80
CA GLU A 61 5.10 -2.27 -8.12
C GLU A 61 6.11 -1.14 -7.94
N TYR A 62 7.39 -1.52 -8.02
CA TYR A 62 8.51 -0.63 -7.80
C TYR A 62 8.42 0.60 -8.73
N ALA A 63 8.34 1.79 -8.13
CA ALA A 63 8.17 3.12 -8.75
C ALA A 63 6.73 3.62 -9.02
N ILE A 64 5.70 2.81 -8.81
CA ILE A 64 4.30 3.21 -9.11
C ILE A 64 3.34 2.99 -7.92
N GLY A 65 3.55 1.95 -7.09
CA GLY A 65 2.70 1.75 -5.91
C GLY A 65 2.92 0.46 -5.12
N ALA A 66 2.14 0.31 -4.06
CA ALA A 66 2.03 -0.90 -3.24
C ALA A 66 0.58 -1.40 -3.25
N THR A 67 0.42 -2.72 -3.28
CA THR A 67 -0.86 -3.41 -3.20
C THR A 67 -0.83 -4.31 -1.97
N ALA A 68 -1.62 -3.97 -0.96
CA ALA A 68 -1.76 -4.75 0.26
C ALA A 68 -3.03 -5.60 0.17
N ARG A 69 -2.89 -6.91 0.41
CA ARG A 69 -4.01 -7.84 0.48
C ARG A 69 -4.27 -8.21 1.95
N PHE A 70 -5.54 -8.25 2.32
CA PHE A 70 -5.98 -8.63 3.66
C PHE A 70 -6.69 -9.98 3.65
N ASN A 71 -6.75 -10.62 4.81
CA ASN A 71 -7.32 -11.96 4.97
C ASN A 71 -8.85 -12.06 4.79
N ASP A 72 -9.56 -10.92 4.74
CA ASP A 72 -10.97 -10.85 4.33
C ASP A 72 -11.12 -10.82 2.80
N GLY A 73 -10.00 -10.89 2.06
CA GLY A 73 -9.95 -10.82 0.61
C GLY A 73 -9.97 -9.40 0.05
N SER A 74 -10.09 -8.37 0.90
CA SER A 74 -10.02 -6.97 0.48
C SER A 74 -8.60 -6.59 0.08
N VAL A 75 -8.49 -5.64 -0.85
CA VAL A 75 -7.21 -5.17 -1.37
C VAL A 75 -7.16 -3.65 -1.32
N LEU A 76 -6.03 -3.13 -0.83
CA LEU A 76 -5.74 -1.70 -0.79
C LEU A 76 -4.61 -1.39 -1.79
N HIS A 77 -4.92 -0.61 -2.82
CA HIS A 77 -3.97 -0.07 -3.77
C HIS A 77 -3.52 1.32 -3.34
N ILE A 78 -2.22 1.51 -3.28
CA ILE A 78 -1.58 2.71 -2.74
C ILE A 78 -0.54 3.18 -3.73
N ALA A 79 -0.73 4.37 -4.31
CA ALA A 79 0.36 5.00 -5.05
C ALA A 79 1.47 5.40 -4.09
N ALA A 80 2.67 4.88 -4.31
CA ALA A 80 3.83 5.09 -3.45
C ALA A 80 5.10 5.05 -4.29
N ARG A 81 6.06 5.93 -3.99
CA ARG A 81 7.32 6.00 -4.72
C ARG A 81 8.34 5.04 -4.11
N ALA A 82 9.18 4.44 -4.96
CA ALA A 82 10.40 3.86 -4.45
C ALA A 82 11.32 5.02 -4.02
N ASP A 83 11.65 5.09 -2.73
CA ASP A 83 12.51 6.10 -2.07
C ASP A 83 13.87 6.32 -2.79
N CYS A 84 14.20 5.36 -3.64
CA CYS A 84 15.51 5.12 -4.17
C CYS A 84 15.80 5.79 -5.52
N CYS A 85 14.79 6.30 -6.23
CA CYS A 85 14.93 6.89 -7.58
C CYS A 85 14.71 8.43 -7.59
N ASP A 86 15.03 9.11 -6.49
CA ASP A 86 15.17 10.57 -6.37
C ASP A 86 16.57 11.09 -6.77
N GLY A 87 17.50 10.19 -7.10
CA GLY A 87 18.90 10.51 -7.39
C GLY A 87 19.87 10.28 -6.22
N SER A 88 19.39 9.80 -5.07
CA SER A 88 20.18 9.47 -3.87
C SER A 88 21.11 8.25 -4.04
N GLY A 89 21.02 7.52 -5.15
CA GLY A 89 22.03 6.52 -5.53
C GLY A 89 21.95 5.20 -4.77
N CYS A 90 20.75 4.76 -4.40
CA CYS A 90 20.54 3.42 -3.86
C CYS A 90 21.09 2.32 -4.80
N ARG A 91 21.33 1.13 -4.23
CA ARG A 91 21.84 -0.03 -4.98
C ARG A 91 20.88 -0.51 -6.08
N HIS A 92 19.60 -0.14 -6.02
CA HIS A 92 18.53 -0.65 -6.89
C HIS A 92 18.34 0.18 -8.18
N CYS A 93 18.51 1.51 -8.15
CA CYS A 93 18.41 2.38 -9.34
C CYS A 93 19.76 2.48 -10.11
N ARG A 94 20.81 1.76 -9.68
CA ARG A 94 22.12 1.70 -10.38
C ARG A 94 22.15 0.78 -11.61
N GLY A 95 21.01 0.20 -12.00
CA GLY A 95 20.90 -0.65 -13.17
C GLY A 95 21.50 -2.03 -12.94
N TYR A 96 20.71 -3.05 -13.27
CA TYR A 96 21.26 -4.20 -13.99
C TYR A 96 21.44 -3.80 -15.46
#